data_AF-A0AA90QNC7-F1
#
_entry.id   AF-A0AA90QNC7-F1
#
_cell.length_a   1.000
_cell.length_b   1.000
_cell.length_c   1.000
_cell.angle_alpha   90.00
_cell.angle_beta   90.00
_cell.angle_gamma   90.00
#
_symmetry.space_group_name_H-M   'P 1'
#
loop_
_entity.id
_entity.type
_entity.pdbx_description
1 polymer ?
#
loop_
_entity_poly.entity_id
_entity_poly.type
_entity_poly.pdbx_seq_one_letter_code
_entity_poly.pdbx_strand_id
1 'polypeptide(L)'
;MQITLREYRGTLHNFHIVGCAVRDRNCLGFLVDSYYTDEQVEEEERQGFDPRLRYKRLVTFYKEEKPGAQWGATGLEAWSYSSIAGLQKPKGQLIAAELDDKIYVIGSGDRYYDTSFLDAGSPIRGGVSRLKRIQDHVYVCGSLRSVAKMIAKTLGSRTQI
;
A
#
# COMPACT_ATOMS: atom_id res chain seq x y z
N MET A 1 9.95 17.01 12.96
CA MET A 1 10.48 16.11 11.92
C MET A 1 11.74 16.78 11.39
N GLN A 2 12.91 16.21 11.64
CA GLN A 2 14.16 16.70 11.09
C GLN A 2 14.73 15.59 10.21
N ILE A 3 15.14 15.94 8.99
CA ILE A 3 15.80 15.03 8.06
C ILE A 3 17.22 15.56 7.87
N THR A 4 18.22 14.68 8.06
CA THR A 4 19.60 15.05 7.79
C THR A 4 19.84 15.11 6.28
N LEU A 5 20.89 15.83 5.86
CA LEU A 5 21.26 15.90 4.44
C LEU A 5 21.55 14.51 3.85
N ARG A 6 22.11 13.60 4.66
CA ARG A 6 22.38 12.21 4.26
C ARG A 6 21.08 11.43 4.02
N GLU A 7 20.13 11.52 4.95
CA GLU A 7 18.81 10.87 4.79
C GLU A 7 18.06 11.46 3.60
N TYR A 8 18.08 12.78 3.42
CA TYR A 8 17.47 13.45 2.27
C TYR A 8 18.05 12.93 0.95
N ARG A 9 19.38 12.84 0.83
CA ARG A 9 20.04 12.28 -0.36
C ARG A 9 19.66 10.84 -0.64
N GLY A 10 19.50 10.03 0.40
CA GLY A 10 19.11 8.63 0.29
C GLY A 10 17.63 8.39 -0.01
N THR A 11 16.76 9.40 0.17
CA THR A 11 15.30 9.22 0.08
C THR A 11 14.66 10.12 -0.97
N LEU A 12 14.76 11.43 -0.81
CA LEU A 12 13.97 12.43 -1.54
C LEU A 12 14.78 13.23 -2.58
N HIS A 13 16.11 13.17 -2.56
CA HIS A 13 16.92 13.92 -3.54
C HIS A 13 16.70 13.44 -4.97
N ASN A 14 16.42 14.39 -5.88
CA ASN A 14 16.00 14.17 -7.27
C ASN A 14 14.63 13.48 -7.39
N PHE A 15 13.77 13.65 -6.38
CA PHE A 15 12.37 13.24 -6.46
C PHE A 15 11.46 14.38 -6.03
N HIS A 16 10.22 14.34 -6.51
CA HIS A 16 9.13 15.18 -6.03
C HIS A 16 8.02 14.32 -5.45
N ILE A 17 7.30 14.84 -4.45
CA ILE A 17 6.23 14.10 -3.78
C ILE A 17 4.97 14.14 -4.65
N VAL A 18 4.46 12.96 -5.00
CA VAL A 18 3.22 12.80 -5.79
C VAL A 18 2.07 12.20 -4.96
N GLY A 19 2.37 11.67 -3.78
CA GLY A 19 1.38 11.17 -2.85
C GLY A 19 1.87 11.15 -1.41
N CYS A 20 0.94 11.27 -0.47
CA CYS A 20 1.23 11.19 0.96
C CYS A 20 0.11 10.41 1.66
N ALA A 21 0.49 9.54 2.59
CA ALA A 21 -0.43 8.82 3.43
C ALA A 21 0.05 8.82 4.89
N VAL A 22 -0.89 9.02 5.80
CA VAL A 22 -0.65 8.88 7.23
C VAL A 22 -1.15 7.50 7.65
N ARG A 23 -0.24 6.63 8.10
CA ARG A 23 -0.64 5.36 8.71
C ARG A 23 -1.14 5.62 10.12
N ASP A 24 -0.36 6.32 10.91
CA ASP A 24 -0.66 6.69 12.29
C ASP A 24 0.17 7.91 12.73
N ARG A 25 0.03 8.34 13.99
CA ARG A 25 0.75 9.51 14.54
C ARG A 25 2.29 9.39 14.51
N ASN A 26 2.80 8.18 14.33
CA ASN A 26 4.21 7.82 14.34
C ASN A 26 4.73 7.37 12.97
N CYS A 27 3.88 7.20 11.96
CA CYS A 27 4.28 6.67 10.66
C CYS A 27 3.61 7.39 9.48
N LEU A 28 4.46 7.90 8.59
CA LEU A 28 4.08 8.57 7.35
C LEU A 28 4.66 7.81 6.16
N GLY A 29 3.92 7.80 5.04
CA GLY A 29 4.38 7.30 3.76
C GLY A 29 4.28 8.39 2.71
N PHE A 30 5.27 8.46 1.83
CA PHE A 30 5.32 9.35 0.68
C PHE A 30 5.57 8.52 -0.56
N LEU A 31 4.74 8.73 -1.57
CA LEU A 31 5.02 8.26 -2.91
C LEU A 31 5.72 9.41 -3.64
N VAL A 32 6.90 9.12 -4.19
CA VAL A 32 7.72 10.12 -4.86
C VAL A 32 8.07 9.65 -6.26
N ASP A 33 8.12 10.58 -7.19
CA ASP A 33 8.47 10.34 -8.59
C ASP A 33 9.76 11.10 -8.92
N SER A 34 10.55 10.51 -9.80
CA SER A 34 11.87 11.04 -10.17
C SER A 34 11.70 12.38 -10.87
N TYR A 35 12.56 13.32 -10.50
CA TYR A 35 12.69 14.60 -11.17
C TYR A 35 13.65 14.47 -12.35
N TYR A 36 13.21 14.95 -13.52
CA TYR A 36 13.99 14.95 -14.76
C TYR A 36 14.18 16.39 -15.24
N THR A 37 15.35 16.70 -15.77
CA THR A 37 15.59 17.97 -16.47
C THR A 37 15.01 17.92 -17.88
N ASP A 38 14.79 19.09 -18.49
CA ASP A 38 14.25 19.19 -19.85
C ASP A 38 15.10 18.40 -20.86
N GLU A 39 16.43 18.48 -20.75
CA GLU A 39 17.37 17.70 -21.57
C GLU A 39 17.17 16.18 -21.44
N GLN A 40 16.88 15.69 -20.23
CA GLN A 40 16.64 14.26 -20.02
C GLN A 40 15.26 13.84 -20.56
N VAL A 41 14.25 14.71 -20.46
CA VAL A 41 12.93 14.47 -21.04
C VAL A 41 13.02 14.37 -22.57
N GLU A 42 13.74 15.30 -23.22
CA GLU A 42 13.93 15.29 -24.68
C GLU A 42 14.64 14.02 -25.16
N GLU A 43 15.64 13.53 -24.42
CA GLU A 43 16.33 12.29 -24.75
C GLU A 43 15.42 11.06 -24.58
N GLU A 44 14.64 11.00 -23.50
CA GLU A 44 13.64 9.94 -23.29
C GLU A 44 12.59 9.92 -24.42
N GLU A 45 12.09 11.09 -24.83
CA GLU A 45 11.12 11.22 -25.92
C GLU A 45 11.71 10.74 -27.25
N ARG A 46 12.96 11.09 -27.55
CA ARG A 46 13.68 10.61 -28.75
C ARG A 46 13.82 9.09 -28.76
N GLN A 47 14.04 8.49 -27.60
CA GLN A 47 14.18 7.06 -27.42
C GLN A 47 12.83 6.34 -27.30
N GLY A 48 11.70 7.07 -27.26
CA GLY A 48 10.36 6.51 -27.16
C GLY A 48 10.01 5.94 -25.78
N PHE A 49 10.68 6.41 -24.72
CA PHE A 49 10.35 6.01 -23.35
C PHE A 49 8.99 6.55 -22.93
N ASP A 50 8.23 5.74 -22.20
CA ASP A 50 6.97 6.16 -21.59
C ASP A 50 7.25 6.93 -20.28
N PRO A 51 6.94 8.25 -20.22
CA PRO A 51 7.20 9.05 -19.02
C PRO A 51 6.46 8.54 -17.78
N ARG A 52 5.37 7.79 -17.95
CA ARG A 52 4.60 7.23 -16.83
C ARG A 52 5.39 6.17 -16.08
N LEU A 53 6.30 5.47 -16.75
CA LEU A 53 7.10 4.39 -16.18
C LEU A 53 8.40 4.87 -15.51
N ARG A 54 8.60 6.19 -15.41
CA ARG A 54 9.70 6.79 -14.67
C ARG A 54 9.76 6.24 -13.25
N TYR A 55 10.99 6.10 -12.77
CA TYR A 55 11.29 5.44 -11.52
C TYR A 55 10.64 6.17 -10.33
N LYS A 56 9.90 5.41 -9.52
CA LYS A 56 9.22 5.92 -8.32
C LYS A 56 9.82 5.31 -7.07
N ARG A 57 9.57 5.92 -5.91
CA ARG A 57 9.88 5.34 -4.61
C ARG A 57 8.72 5.47 -3.65
N LEU A 58 8.59 4.47 -2.79
CA LEU A 58 7.84 4.57 -1.55
C LEU A 58 8.82 4.94 -0.43
N VAL A 59 8.70 6.16 0.09
CA VAL A 59 9.48 6.66 1.22
C VAL A 59 8.64 6.56 2.48
N THR A 60 9.22 6.08 3.57
CA THR A 60 8.56 5.96 4.87
C THR A 60 9.32 6.73 5.93
N PHE A 61 8.55 7.32 6.85
CA PHE A 61 9.08 7.98 8.03
C PHE A 61 8.51 7.34 9.29
N TYR A 62 9.38 6.90 10.20
CA TYR A 62 9.05 6.34 11.51
C TYR A 62 9.55 7.25 12.62
N LYS A 63 8.63 7.92 13.30
CA LYS A 63 8.92 8.92 14.34
C LYS A 63 9.65 8.34 15.55
N GLU A 64 9.33 7.10 15.92
CA GLU A 64 9.85 6.45 17.13
C GLU A 64 11.21 5.77 16.93
N GLU A 65 11.65 5.63 15.68
CA GLU A 65 12.98 5.08 15.37
C GLU A 65 14.09 6.06 15.77
N LYS A 66 15.30 5.51 15.97
CA LYS A 66 16.48 6.31 16.32
C LYS A 66 16.83 7.28 15.18
N PRO A 67 17.36 8.48 15.47
CA PRO A 67 17.89 9.38 14.44
C PRO A 67 18.85 8.66 13.50
N GLY A 68 18.70 8.83 12.19
CA GLY A 68 19.45 8.07 11.17
C GLY A 68 18.77 6.78 10.69
N ALA A 69 17.78 6.26 11.42
CA ALA A 69 16.97 5.09 11.06
C ALA A 69 15.48 5.43 10.84
N GLN A 70 15.12 6.71 10.94
CA GLN A 70 13.73 7.15 10.84
C GLN A 70 13.19 7.12 9.41
N TRP A 71 14.07 7.05 8.41
CA TRP A 71 13.70 7.16 7.00
C TRP A 71 14.06 5.88 6.26
N GLY A 72 13.09 5.34 5.53
CA GLY A 72 13.27 4.22 4.61
C GLY A 72 12.81 4.57 3.20
N ALA A 73 13.44 4.01 2.17
CA ALA A 73 13.03 4.18 0.79
C ALA A 73 13.08 2.84 0.06
N THR A 74 12.02 2.54 -0.69
CA THR A 74 11.91 1.36 -1.54
C THR A 74 11.66 1.80 -2.98
N GLY A 75 12.42 1.26 -3.93
CA GLY A 75 12.22 1.50 -5.36
C GLY A 75 10.96 0.82 -5.89
N LEU A 76 10.25 1.52 -6.77
CA LEU A 76 9.05 1.06 -7.48
C LEU A 76 9.34 1.17 -8.99
N GLU A 77 10.01 0.16 -9.53
CA GLU A 77 10.46 0.12 -10.93
C GLU A 77 9.32 -0.25 -11.88
N ALA A 78 9.18 0.50 -12.97
CA ALA A 78 8.11 0.31 -13.97
C ALA A 78 6.70 0.41 -13.35
N TRP A 79 6.53 1.30 -12.37
CA TRP A 79 5.21 1.68 -11.85
C TRP A 79 4.72 2.93 -12.57
N SER A 80 3.49 2.88 -13.07
CA SER A 80 2.78 3.95 -13.75
C SER A 80 1.97 4.80 -12.75
N TYR A 81 0.66 4.92 -12.96
CA TYR A 81 -0.26 5.66 -12.09
C TYR A 81 -0.35 5.00 -10.74
N SER A 82 0.31 5.62 -9.76
CA SER A 82 0.51 5.05 -8.45
C SER A 82 -0.20 5.90 -7.40
N SER A 83 -0.80 5.24 -6.43
CA SER A 83 -1.47 5.85 -5.28
C SER A 83 -0.92 5.27 -3.99
N ILE A 84 -1.06 6.00 -2.89
CA ILE A 84 -0.62 5.55 -1.57
C ILE A 84 -1.76 5.71 -0.56
N ALA A 85 -1.91 4.72 0.32
CA ALA A 85 -2.88 4.73 1.41
C ALA A 85 -2.24 4.23 2.71
N GLY A 86 -2.74 4.75 3.83
CA GLY A 86 -2.40 4.30 5.17
C GLY A 86 -3.61 3.66 5.82
N LEU A 87 -3.40 2.55 6.50
CA LEU A 87 -4.44 1.81 7.20
C LEU A 87 -3.96 1.47 8.61
N GLN A 88 -4.86 1.52 9.59
CA GLN A 88 -4.56 1.09 10.98
C GLN A 88 -5.20 -0.25 11.34
N LYS A 89 -6.31 -0.61 10.67
CA LYS A 89 -7.12 -1.79 10.99
C LYS A 89 -7.41 -2.59 9.72
N PRO A 90 -7.24 -3.93 9.72
CA PRO A 90 -6.96 -4.78 10.88
C PRO A 90 -5.51 -4.70 11.39
N LYS A 91 -4.59 -4.15 10.60
CA LYS A 91 -3.18 -3.90 10.98
C LYS A 91 -2.70 -2.56 10.42
N GLY A 92 -1.68 -2.00 11.08
CA GLY A 92 -0.97 -0.81 10.63
C GLY A 92 -0.18 -1.09 9.34
N GLN A 93 -0.61 -0.56 8.20
CA GLN A 93 0.05 -0.76 6.92
C GLN A 93 0.10 0.53 6.10
N LEU A 94 1.17 0.69 5.33
CA LEU A 94 1.24 1.61 4.20
C LEU A 94 1.17 0.77 2.93
N ILE A 95 0.31 1.18 2.02
CA ILE A 95 0.03 0.47 0.77
C ILE A 95 0.29 1.44 -0.36
N ALA A 96 1.21 1.08 -1.26
CA ALA A 96 1.31 1.69 -2.58
C ALA A 96 0.62 0.77 -3.58
N ALA A 97 -0.21 1.32 -4.46
CA ALA A 97 -0.90 0.58 -5.50
C ALA A 97 -0.77 1.30 -6.84
N GLU A 98 -0.36 0.56 -7.86
CA GLU A 98 -0.50 0.95 -9.25
C GLU A 98 -1.94 0.69 -9.71
N LEU A 99 -2.42 1.49 -10.65
CA LEU A 99 -3.77 1.37 -11.19
C LEU A 99 -4.01 -0.01 -11.84
N ASP A 100 -3.00 -0.56 -12.51
CA ASP A 100 -3.18 -1.70 -13.40
C ASP A 100 -3.02 -3.06 -12.70
N ASP A 101 -2.02 -3.25 -11.83
CA ASP A 101 -1.84 -4.57 -11.17
C ASP A 101 -0.90 -4.62 -9.95
N LYS A 102 0.10 -3.74 -9.83
CA LYS A 102 1.10 -3.84 -8.74
C LYS A 102 0.60 -3.29 -7.41
N ILE A 103 0.82 -4.03 -6.33
CA ILE A 103 0.55 -3.60 -4.96
C ILE A 103 1.79 -3.88 -4.11
N TYR A 104 2.21 -2.88 -3.32
CA TYR A 104 3.33 -2.98 -2.41
C TYR A 104 2.90 -2.53 -1.01
N VAL A 105 3.22 -3.34 0.00
CA VAL A 105 2.74 -3.13 1.38
C VAL A 105 3.91 -3.10 2.36
N ILE A 106 4.03 -2.00 3.12
CA ILE A 106 5.01 -1.85 4.21
C ILE A 106 4.28 -1.91 5.56
N GLY A 107 4.84 -2.64 6.53
CA GLY A 107 4.32 -2.72 7.91
C GLY A 107 3.85 -4.11 8.33
N SER A 108 3.86 -5.07 7.42
CA SER A 108 3.86 -6.50 7.73
C SER A 108 5.32 -6.98 7.69
N GLY A 109 5.93 -7.28 8.84
CA GLY A 109 7.34 -7.72 8.92
C GLY A 109 7.71 -8.82 7.92
N ASP A 110 9.01 -8.94 7.66
CA ASP A 110 9.84 -9.70 6.68
C ASP A 110 9.34 -10.97 5.95
N ARG A 111 8.10 -11.45 6.13
CA ARG A 111 7.62 -12.72 5.57
C ARG A 111 6.65 -12.62 4.39
N TYR A 112 6.32 -11.43 3.88
CA TYR A 112 5.23 -11.31 2.90
C TYR A 112 5.52 -10.27 1.82
N TYR A 113 6.43 -10.60 0.91
CA TYR A 113 6.20 -10.26 -0.49
C TYR A 113 5.03 -11.15 -0.95
N ASP A 114 3.87 -10.58 -1.25
CA ASP A 114 2.86 -11.34 -1.99
C ASP A 114 3.42 -11.59 -3.39
N THR A 115 3.48 -12.86 -3.79
CA THR A 115 3.72 -13.22 -5.19
C THR A 115 2.57 -12.72 -6.05
N SER A 116 2.87 -12.41 -7.31
CA SER A 116 1.88 -12.03 -8.30
C SER A 116 0.69 -13.02 -8.28
N PHE A 117 -0.53 -12.52 -8.51
CA PHE A 117 -1.72 -13.37 -8.67
C PHE A 117 -1.58 -14.41 -9.80
N LEU A 118 -0.55 -14.27 -10.64
CA LEU A 118 -0.22 -15.17 -11.74
C LEU A 118 0.60 -16.40 -11.31
N ASP A 119 1.27 -16.34 -10.16
CA ASP A 119 2.05 -17.48 -9.66
C ASP A 119 1.14 -18.37 -8.81
N ALA A 120 1.13 -19.67 -9.11
CA ALA A 120 0.23 -20.67 -8.56
C ALA A 120 0.49 -21.00 -7.07
N GLY A 121 0.24 -20.02 -6.19
CA GLY A 121 0.23 -20.14 -4.74
C GLY A 121 -1.08 -19.60 -4.19
N SER A 122 -1.85 -20.45 -3.50
CA SER A 122 -3.11 -20.06 -2.84
C SER A 122 -2.83 -18.96 -1.78
N PRO A 123 -3.71 -17.95 -1.61
CA PRO A 123 -3.48 -16.89 -0.63
C PRO A 123 -3.39 -17.46 0.78
N ILE A 124 -2.27 -17.19 1.47
CA ILE A 124 -1.92 -17.82 2.75
C ILE A 124 -2.85 -17.42 3.90
N ARG A 125 -3.72 -16.38 3.80
CA ARG A 125 -4.81 -16.08 4.76
C ARG A 125 -5.71 -14.92 4.29
N GLY A 126 -7.03 -15.07 4.46
CA GLY A 126 -8.01 -13.96 4.47
C GLY A 126 -8.89 -14.04 5.72
N GLY A 127 -9.08 -12.93 6.45
CA GLY A 127 -9.92 -12.85 7.65
C GLY A 127 -11.11 -11.90 7.47
N VAL A 128 -12.16 -12.09 8.27
CA VAL A 128 -13.33 -11.18 8.28
C VAL A 128 -12.90 -9.78 8.74
N SER A 129 -13.12 -8.77 7.92
CA SER A 129 -12.67 -7.39 8.15
C SER A 129 -13.77 -6.42 8.58
N ARG A 130 -15.05 -6.68 8.26
CA ARG A 130 -16.18 -5.81 8.64
C ARG A 130 -17.51 -6.58 8.66
N LEU A 131 -18.42 -6.18 9.55
CA LEU A 131 -19.81 -6.63 9.61
C LEU A 131 -20.75 -5.42 9.57
N LYS A 132 -21.81 -5.44 8.76
CA LYS A 132 -22.80 -4.36 8.70
C LYS A 132 -24.21 -4.92 8.52
N ARG A 133 -25.16 -4.44 9.33
CA ARG A 133 -26.60 -4.74 9.17
C ARG A 133 -27.22 -3.74 8.19
N ILE A 134 -27.90 -4.26 7.17
CA ILE A 134 -28.69 -3.49 6.21
C ILE A 134 -30.07 -4.16 6.15
N GLN A 135 -31.11 -3.44 6.58
CA GLN A 135 -32.45 -4.01 6.85
C GLN A 135 -32.36 -5.24 7.79
N ASP A 136 -32.86 -6.40 7.36
CA ASP A 136 -32.94 -7.64 8.15
C ASP A 136 -31.78 -8.60 7.90
N HIS A 137 -30.73 -8.16 7.19
CA HIS A 137 -29.59 -9.01 6.86
C HIS A 137 -28.27 -8.45 7.39
N VAL A 138 -27.38 -9.36 7.76
CA VAL A 138 -26.00 -9.05 8.16
C VAL A 138 -25.06 -9.36 6.99
N TYR A 139 -24.29 -8.37 6.57
CA TYR A 139 -23.27 -8.48 5.54
C TYR A 139 -21.89 -8.50 6.18
N VAL A 140 -20.99 -9.29 5.62
CA VAL A 140 -19.61 -9.50 6.04
C VAL A 140 -18.68 -9.09 4.91
N CYS A 141 -17.63 -8.32 5.20
CA CYS A 141 -16.58 -8.01 4.23
C CYS A 141 -15.26 -8.60 4.73
N GLY A 142 -14.56 -9.38 3.92
CA GLY A 142 -13.24 -9.93 4.18
C GLY A 142 -12.11 -8.95 3.85
N SER A 143 -10.93 -9.16 4.42
CA SER A 143 -9.79 -8.24 4.33
C SER A 143 -9.13 -8.14 2.94
N LEU A 144 -9.57 -8.94 1.96
CA LEU A 144 -9.11 -8.91 0.57
C LEU A 144 -10.29 -9.11 -0.41
N ARG A 145 -11.22 -8.14 -0.48
CA ARG A 145 -12.31 -8.00 -1.50
C ARG A 145 -13.46 -9.02 -1.48
N SER A 146 -13.62 -9.80 -0.42
CA SER A 146 -14.74 -10.75 -0.30
C SER A 146 -15.94 -10.09 0.39
N VAL A 147 -17.17 -10.27 -0.12
CA VAL A 147 -18.41 -9.89 0.57
C VAL A 147 -19.29 -11.13 0.74
N ALA A 148 -19.80 -11.38 1.95
CA ALA A 148 -20.72 -12.47 2.25
C ALA A 148 -21.99 -11.96 2.95
N LYS A 149 -23.11 -12.64 2.79
CA LYS A 149 -24.40 -12.31 3.40
C LYS A 149 -24.82 -13.45 4.32
N MET A 150 -25.15 -13.15 5.58
CA MET A 150 -25.72 -14.13 6.49
C MET A 150 -27.14 -14.49 6.03
N ILE A 151 -27.36 -15.76 5.72
CA ILE A 151 -28.68 -16.33 5.45
C ILE A 151 -29.10 -17.04 6.73
N ALA A 152 -30.24 -16.64 7.31
CA ALA A 152 -30.74 -17.26 8.52
C ALA A 152 -31.00 -18.74 8.24
N LYS A 153 -30.32 -19.62 8.99
CA LYS A 153 -30.69 -21.03 9.05
C LYS A 153 -31.91 -21.12 9.97
N THR A 154 -33.06 -21.51 9.43
CA THR A 154 -34.24 -21.81 10.25
C THR A 154 -33.88 -22.99 11.15
N LEU A 155 -33.49 -22.72 12.40
CA LEU A 155 -33.28 -23.76 13.40
C LEU A 155 -34.66 -24.25 13.86
N GLY A 156 -34.92 -25.54 13.65
CA GLY A 156 -36.16 -26.21 13.98
C GLY A 156 -36.58 -25.97 15.44
N SER A 157 -37.88 -25.85 15.63
CA SER A 157 -38.50 -25.66 16.94
C SER A 157 -38.32 -26.87 17.85
N ARG A 158 -37.69 -26.60 19.01
CA ARG A 158 -37.99 -27.10 20.37
C ARG A 158 -37.52 -28.51 20.77
N THR A 159 -36.80 -28.53 21.90
CA THR A 159 -36.91 -29.58 22.92
C THR A 159 -37.06 -28.94 24.31
N GLN A 160 -38.24 -29.11 24.92
CA GLN A 160 -38.59 -29.14 26.37
C GLN A 160 -40.01 -29.75 26.39
N ILE A 161 -40.41 -30.79 27.13
CA ILE A 161 -39.94 -31.47 28.35
C ILE A 161 -40.04 -32.98 28.11
#